data_AF-A0A5N7IRC8-F1
#
_entry.id   AF-A0A5N7IRC8-F1
#
_cell.length_a   1.000
_cell.length_b   1.000
_cell.length_c   1.000
_cell.angle_alpha   90.00
_cell.angle_beta   90.00
_cell.angle_gamma   90.00
#
_symmetry.space_group_name_H-M   'P 1'
#
loop_
_entity.id
_entity.type
_entity.pdbx_description
1 polymer ?
#
loop_
_entity_poly.entity_id
_entity_poly.type
_entity_poly.pdbx_seq_one_letter_code
_entity_poly.pdbx_strand_id
1 'polypeptide(L)' 'MYLPQKYINKEKYMNLKLRIINKELESLRALLHFLLNHKDPTDKMVVCCSQQLDEVIVKYQKIKATCKKAA' A
#
# COMPACT_ATOMS: atom_id res chain seq x y z
N MET A 1 5.62 30.68 15.30
CA MET A 1 5.90 29.30 15.76
C MET A 1 6.52 28.54 14.60
N TYR A 2 7.83 28.27 14.63
CA TYR A 2 8.51 27.44 13.62
C TYR A 2 8.51 25.98 14.10
N LEU A 3 8.00 25.05 13.29
CA LEU A 3 8.13 23.62 13.56
C LEU A 3 9.59 23.19 13.34
N PRO A 4 10.20 22.40 14.25
CA PRO A 4 11.60 21.97 14.09
C PRO A 4 11.79 21.11 12.82
N GLN A 5 12.91 21.31 12.08
CA GLN A 5 13.25 20.60 10.84
C GLN A 5 13.07 19.07 10.91
N LYS A 6 13.27 18.46 12.09
CA LYS A 6 13.08 17.02 12.34
C LYS A 6 11.64 16.53 12.07
N TYR A 7 10.63 17.36 12.31
CA TYR A 7 9.22 17.00 12.10
C TYR A 7 8.83 17.05 10.62
N ILE A 8 9.36 18.04 9.88
CA ILE A 8 9.15 18.21 8.43
C ILE A 8 9.69 17.00 7.65
N ASN A 9 10.88 16.51 8.03
CA ASN A 9 11.48 15.34 7.37
C ASN A 9 10.71 14.04 7.65
N LYS A 10 10.14 13.89 8.85
CA LYS A 10 9.34 12.71 9.23
C LYS A 10 8.03 12.65 8.44
N GLU A 11 7.34 13.77 8.29
CA GLU A 11 6.08 13.85 7.54
C GLU A 11 6.28 13.60 6.03
N LYS A 12 7.33 14.18 5.45
CA LYS A 12 7.70 13.96 4.04
C LYS A 12 8.03 12.49 3.75
N TYR A 13 8.72 11.83 4.68
CA TYR A 13 9.06 10.41 4.58
C TYR A 13 7.83 9.50 4.68
N MET A 14 6.85 9.82 5.55
CA MET A 14 5.59 9.07 5.65
C MET A 14 4.73 9.23 4.39
N ASN A 15 4.69 10.44 3.81
CA ASN A 15 4.02 10.68 2.54
C ASN A 15 4.65 9.87 1.39
N LEU A 16 5.99 9.81 1.34
CA LEU A 16 6.70 9.01 0.34
C LEU A 16 6.39 7.51 0.51
N LYS A 17 6.39 6.99 1.74
CA LYS A 17 6.00 5.60 2.03
C LYS A 17 4.58 5.28 1.58
N LEU A 18 3.62 6.15 1.88
CA LEU A 18 2.23 5.98 1.42
C LEU A 18 2.13 5.97 -0.10
N ARG A 19 2.88 6.84 -0.78
CA ARG A 19 2.90 6.91 -2.24
C ARG A 19 3.51 5.66 -2.89
N ILE A 20 4.58 5.11 -2.30
CA ILE A 20 5.19 3.84 -2.77
C ILE A 20 4.19 2.70 -2.62
N ILE A 21 3.56 2.57 -1.45
CA ILE A 21 2.59 1.49 -1.18
C ILE A 21 1.35 1.63 -2.06
N ASN A 22 0.86 2.85 -2.30
CA ASN A 22 -0.23 3.07 -3.25
C ASN A 22 0.13 2.60 -4.66
N LYS A 23 1.37 2.86 -5.12
CA LYS A 23 1.81 2.40 -6.43
C LYS A 23 1.86 0.86 -6.50
N GLU A 24 2.33 0.23 -5.43
CA GLU A 24 2.36 -1.23 -5.30
C GLU A 24 0.94 -1.84 -5.30
N LEU A 25 -0.02 -1.21 -4.61
CA LEU A 25 -1.43 -1.60 -4.65
C LEU A 25 -2.02 -1.54 -6.05
N GLU A 26 -1.78 -0.45 -6.77
CA GLU A 26 -2.30 -0.28 -8.13
C GLU A 26 -1.68 -1.30 -9.09
N SER A 27 -0.39 -1.58 -8.96
CA SER A 27 0.28 -2.64 -9.73
C SER A 27 -0.28 -4.03 -9.44
N LEU A 28 -0.48 -4.38 -8.17
CA LEU A 28 -1.07 -5.67 -7.77
C LEU A 28 -2.53 -5.78 -8.21
N ARG A 29 -3.31 -4.70 -8.16
CA ARG A 29 -4.68 -4.66 -8.71
C ARG A 29 -4.69 -4.92 -10.21
N ALA A 30 -3.86 -4.22 -10.96
CA ALA A 30 -3.76 -4.39 -12.40
C ALA A 30 -3.35 -5.84 -12.75
N LEU A 31 -2.38 -6.40 -12.01
CA LEU A 31 -1.97 -7.78 -12.16
C LEU A 31 -3.09 -8.77 -11.83
N LEU A 32 -3.83 -8.54 -10.74
CA LEU A 32 -4.94 -9.41 -10.35
C LEU A 32 -6.07 -9.38 -11.39
N HIS A 33 -6.43 -8.20 -11.88
CA HIS A 33 -7.39 -8.05 -12.97
C HIS A 33 -6.92 -8.76 -14.25
N PHE A 34 -5.64 -8.63 -14.59
CA PHE A 34 -5.06 -9.35 -15.71
C PHE A 34 -5.14 -10.87 -15.51
N LEU A 35 -4.76 -11.38 -14.34
CA LEU A 35 -4.80 -12.81 -14.05
C LEU A 35 -6.24 -13.34 -14.07
N LEU A 36 -7.21 -12.61 -13.52
CA LEU A 36 -8.64 -12.99 -13.55
C LEU A 36 -9.23 -13.03 -14.96
N ASN A 37 -8.68 -12.25 -15.91
CA ASN A 37 -9.09 -12.29 -17.31
C ASN A 37 -8.49 -13.49 -18.08
N HIS A 38 -7.43 -14.12 -17.56
CA HIS A 38 -6.68 -15.16 -18.25
C HIS A 38 -6.66 -16.52 -17.53
N LYS A 39 -7.05 -16.56 -16.25
CA LYS A 39 -6.95 -17.72 -15.37
C LYS A 39 -8.19 -17.81 -14.49
N ASP A 40 -8.47 -19.02 -14.03
CA ASP A 40 -9.49 -19.25 -13.01
C ASP A 40 -9.16 -18.52 -11.71
N PRO A 41 -10.18 -18.02 -10.97
CA PRO A 41 -9.99 -17.35 -9.70
C PRO A 41 -9.34 -18.25 -8.63
N THR A 42 -9.44 -19.57 -8.80
CA THR A 42 -8.82 -20.60 -7.96
C THR A 42 -7.40 -20.98 -8.41
N ASP A 43 -6.91 -20.43 -9.51
CA ASP A 43 -5.53 -20.63 -9.95
C ASP A 43 -4.59 -20.12 -8.85
N LYS A 44 -3.57 -20.92 -8.52
CA LYS A 44 -2.63 -20.64 -7.44
C LYS A 44 -1.97 -19.26 -7.60
N MET A 45 -1.77 -18.78 -8.83
CA MET A 45 -1.23 -17.45 -9.09
C MET A 45 -2.24 -16.34 -8.75
N VAL A 46 -3.51 -16.51 -9.07
CA VAL A 46 -4.58 -15.56 -8.72
C VAL A 46 -4.75 -15.49 -7.21
N VAL A 47 -4.78 -16.65 -6.54
CA VAL A 47 -4.86 -16.74 -5.07
C VAL A 47 -3.67 -16.06 -4.41
N CYS A 48 -2.44 -16.34 -4.88
CA CYS A 48 -1.23 -15.73 -4.34
C CYS A 48 -1.22 -14.20 -4.55
N CYS A 49 -1.61 -13.73 -5.75
CA CYS A 49 -1.71 -12.31 -6.04
C CYS A 49 -2.76 -11.61 -5.17
N SER A 50 -3.90 -12.26 -4.91
CA SER A 50 -4.94 -11.76 -4.01
C SER A 50 -4.43 -11.64 -2.58
N GLN A 51 -3.73 -12.67 -2.07
CA GLN A 51 -3.13 -12.66 -0.74
C GLN A 51 -2.10 -11.54 -0.58
N GLN A 52 -1.24 -11.35 -1.59
CA GLN A 52 -0.26 -10.25 -1.61
C GLN A 52 -0.95 -8.88 -1.60
N LEU A 53 -2.04 -8.72 -2.35
CA LEU A 53 -2.82 -7.48 -2.36
C LEU A 53 -3.38 -7.18 -0.96
N ASP A 54 -3.97 -8.18 -0.29
CA ASP A 54 -4.47 -8.04 1.08
C ASP A 54 -3.37 -7.63 2.07
N GLU A 55 -2.19 -8.24 1.99
CA GLU A 55 -1.06 -7.85 2.85
C GLU A 55 -0.65 -6.38 2.65
N VAL A 56 -0.58 -5.92 1.42
CA VAL A 56 -0.22 -4.54 1.09
C VAL A 56 -1.32 -3.57 1.55
N ILE A 57 -2.60 -3.95 1.44
CA ILE A 57 -3.72 -3.15 1.99
C ILE A 57 -3.58 -3.01 3.51
N VAL A 58 -3.29 -4.09 4.22
CA VAL A 58 -3.09 -4.07 5.67
C VAL A 58 -1.89 -3.18 6.04
N LYS A 59 -0.78 -3.25 5.29
CA LYS A 59 0.39 -2.37 5.49
C LYS A 59 0.01 -0.90 5.28
N TYR A 60 -0.73 -0.58 4.22
CA TYR A 60 -1.23 0.77 3.94
C TYR A 60 -2.10 1.30 5.08
N GLN A 61 -3.07 0.50 5.54
CA GLN A 61 -3.96 0.89 6.62
C GLN A 61 -3.22 1.11 7.94
N LYS A 62 -2.24 0.27 8.27
CA LYS A 62 -1.38 0.46 9.46
C LYS A 62 -0.62 1.78 9.40
N ILE A 63 0.02 2.07 8.26
CA ILE A 63 0.79 3.31 8.09
C ILE A 63 -0.13 4.54 8.15
N LYS A 64 -1.29 4.47 7.49
CA LYS A 64 -2.32 5.52 7.54
C LYS A 64 -2.82 5.75 8.97
N ALA A 65 -3.09 4.70 9.73
CA ALA A 65 -3.51 4.79 11.12
C ALA A 65 -2.43 5.37 12.03
N THR A 66 -1.16 5.02 11.83
CA THR A 66 -0.04 5.62 12.58
C THR A 66 0.14 7.10 12.28
N CYS A 67 -0.16 7.57 11.05
CA CYS A 67 -0.14 8.99 10.72
C CYS A 67 -1.29 9.74 11.40
N LYS A 68 -2.47 9.13 11.53
CA LYS A 68 -3.65 9.75 12.16
C LYS A 68 -3.56 9.86 13.69
N LYS A 69 -2.84 8.94 14.35
CA LYS A 69 -2.64 8.95 15.82
C LYS A 69 -1.55 9.92 16.28
N ALA A 70 -0.78 10.49 15.37
CA ALA A 70 0.29 11.44 15.67
C ALA A 70 -0.12 12.91 15.48
N ALA A 71 -1.40 13.16 15.14
CA ALA A 71 -2.01 14.47 14.96
C ALA A 71 -2.79 14.88 16.21
#